data_AF-A0A0B5BIG7-F1
#
_entry.id   AF-A0A0B5BIG7-F1
#
_cell.length_a   1.000
_cell.length_b   1.000
_cell.length_c   1.000
_cell.angle_alpha   90.00
_cell.angle_beta   90.00
_cell.angle_gamma   90.00
#
_symmetry.space_group_name_H-M   'P 1'
#
loop_
_entity.id
_entity.type
_entity.pdbx_description
1 polymer ?
#
loop_
_entity_poly.entity_id
_entity_poly.type
_entity_poly.pdbx_seq_one_letter_code
_entity_poly.pdbx_strand_id
1 'polypeptide(L)'
;MTIVTATACLPPAFAGGLRNVDNASPQEVVDGMANKFSRGVANTATGWLELPKQVYVTWQESGPTKGILIGPLKGVGMTVVRTLSGVGELATFFVAWPGFFEPYLEPPYVWQKE
;
A
#
# COMPACT_ATOMS: atom_id res chain seq x y z
N MET A 1 28.89 -32.27 23.32
CA MET A 1 28.06 -31.14 23.77
C MET A 1 28.75 -29.87 23.28
N THR A 2 28.48 -29.49 22.04
CA THR A 2 29.12 -28.36 21.35
C THR A 2 28.04 -27.32 21.13
N ILE A 3 28.13 -26.20 21.85
CA ILE A 3 27.19 -25.10 21.72
C ILE A 3 27.66 -24.25 20.55
N VAL A 4 26.91 -24.28 19.45
CA VAL A 4 27.08 -23.39 18.30
C VAL A 4 26.43 -22.05 18.67
N THR A 5 27.24 -21.05 18.96
CA THR A 5 26.79 -19.66 19.06
C THR A 5 26.48 -19.17 17.65
N ALA A 6 25.20 -19.16 17.30
CA ALA A 6 24.71 -18.52 16.09
C ALA A 6 24.78 -16.99 16.28
N THR A 7 25.84 -16.38 15.77
CA THR A 7 25.90 -14.94 15.54
C THR A 7 24.79 -14.59 14.55
N ALA A 8 23.67 -14.08 15.06
CA ALA A 8 22.62 -13.51 14.24
C ALA A 8 23.18 -12.28 13.52
N CYS A 9 23.49 -12.46 12.24
CA CYS A 9 23.73 -11.37 11.32
C CYS A 9 22.39 -10.63 11.18
N LEU A 10 22.19 -9.60 11.99
CA LEU A 10 21.10 -8.65 11.80
C LEU A 10 21.29 -8.08 10.37
N PRO A 11 20.32 -8.23 9.45
CA PRO A 11 20.39 -7.48 8.20
C PRO A 11 20.52 -5.99 8.56
N PRO A 12 21.27 -5.19 7.79
CA PRO A 12 21.46 -3.78 8.08
C PRO A 12 20.10 -3.08 8.03
N ALA A 13 19.48 -2.94 9.19
CA ALA A 13 18.38 -2.02 9.40
C ALA A 13 18.97 -0.62 9.25
N PHE A 14 18.52 0.07 8.21
CA PHE A 14 18.51 1.53 8.15
C PHE A 14 19.88 2.23 8.06
N ALA A 15 20.59 2.05 6.94
CA ALA A 15 21.71 2.90 6.54
C ALA A 15 21.53 3.52 5.15
N GLY A 16 20.27 3.67 4.68
CA GLY A 16 19.96 4.51 3.54
C GLY A 16 19.61 5.90 4.05
N GLY A 17 20.38 6.93 3.68
CA GLY A 17 19.91 8.31 3.84
C GLY A 17 18.52 8.44 3.20
N LEU A 18 17.63 9.24 3.80
CA LEU A 18 16.31 9.56 3.22
C LEU A 18 16.50 9.88 1.73
N ARG A 19 16.05 8.98 0.86
CA ARG A 19 16.13 9.17 -0.59
C ARG A 19 15.26 10.37 -0.92
N ASN A 20 15.77 11.29 -1.72
CA ASN A 20 15.08 12.49 -2.13
C ASN A 20 15.44 12.77 -3.59
N VAL A 21 14.62 13.60 -4.25
CA VAL A 21 14.84 14.01 -5.64
C VAL A 21 16.21 14.68 -5.87
N ASP A 22 16.80 15.27 -4.83
CA ASP A 22 18.10 15.95 -4.90
C ASP A 22 19.32 14.99 -4.87
N ASN A 23 19.14 13.75 -4.38
CA ASN A 23 20.22 12.78 -4.22
C ASN A 23 20.04 11.51 -5.09
N ALA A 24 18.86 11.35 -5.69
CA ALA A 24 18.55 10.21 -6.55
C ALA A 24 19.06 10.42 -7.99
N SER A 25 19.44 9.33 -8.65
CA SER A 25 19.73 9.35 -10.08
C SER A 25 18.45 9.59 -10.91
N PRO A 26 18.56 10.14 -12.14
CA PRO A 26 17.41 10.34 -13.01
C PRO A 26 16.62 9.06 -13.27
N GLN A 27 17.31 7.92 -13.38
CA GLN A 27 16.69 6.60 -13.56
C GLN A 27 15.80 6.25 -12.37
N GLU A 28 16.27 6.45 -11.13
CA GLU A 28 15.50 6.15 -9.92
C GLU A 28 14.27 7.03 -9.76
N VAL A 29 14.35 8.30 -10.20
CA VAL A 29 13.20 9.21 -10.20
C VAL A 29 12.16 8.72 -11.21
N VAL A 30 12.57 8.33 -12.41
CA VAL A 30 11.67 7.77 -13.44
C VAL A 30 11.04 6.46 -12.96
N ASP A 31 11.80 5.58 -12.33
CA ASP A 31 11.29 4.33 -11.77
C ASP A 31 10.29 4.60 -10.63
N GLY A 32 10.57 5.57 -9.77
CA GLY A 32 9.65 6.02 -8.72
C GLY A 32 8.34 6.57 -9.28
N MET A 33 8.42 7.44 -10.30
CA MET A 33 7.25 7.98 -11.01
C MET A 33 6.43 6.87 -11.66
N ALA A 34 7.08 5.92 -12.34
CA ALA A 34 6.42 4.80 -13.00
C ALA A 34 5.70 3.88 -12.00
N ASN A 35 6.32 3.62 -10.85
CA ASN A 35 5.70 2.84 -9.77
C ASN A 35 4.52 3.58 -9.14
N LYS A 36 4.63 4.88 -8.91
CA LYS A 36 3.51 5.69 -8.38
C LYS A 36 2.35 5.74 -9.37
N PHE A 37 2.65 5.88 -10.66
CA PHE A 37 1.65 5.84 -11.73
C PHE A 37 0.94 4.48 -11.79
N SER A 38 1.69 3.38 -11.79
CA SER A 38 1.11 2.03 -11.89
C SER A 38 0.21 1.69 -10.70
N ARG A 39 0.61 2.09 -9.48
CA ARG A 39 -0.25 2.02 -8.29
C ARG A 39 -1.48 2.91 -8.41
N GLY A 40 -1.33 4.15 -8.86
CA GLY A 40 -2.44 5.08 -9.06
C GLY A 40 -3.49 4.53 -10.03
N VAL A 41 -3.06 3.98 -11.17
CA VAL A 41 -3.94 3.30 -12.13
C VAL A 41 -4.61 2.08 -11.49
N ALA A 42 -3.84 1.21 -10.86
CA ALA A 42 -4.36 0.01 -10.21
C ALA A 42 -5.42 0.35 -9.16
N ASN A 43 -5.15 1.29 -8.27
CA ASN A 43 -6.00 1.65 -7.15
C ASN A 43 -7.27 2.39 -7.61
N THR A 44 -7.17 3.22 -8.64
CA THR A 44 -8.32 3.86 -9.27
C THR A 44 -9.23 2.83 -9.96
N ALA A 45 -8.65 1.89 -10.70
CA ALA A 45 -9.42 0.90 -11.45
C ALA A 45 -10.00 -0.22 -10.58
N THR A 46 -9.31 -0.58 -9.50
CA THR A 46 -9.65 -1.74 -8.65
C THR A 46 -10.17 -1.37 -7.27
N GLY A 47 -10.25 -0.08 -6.93
CA GLY A 47 -10.71 0.38 -5.61
C GLY A 47 -12.08 -0.15 -5.19
N TRP A 48 -12.97 -0.42 -6.15
CA TRP A 48 -14.30 -1.03 -5.91
C TRP A 48 -14.25 -2.47 -5.38
N LEU A 49 -13.14 -3.19 -5.57
CA LEU A 49 -12.93 -4.54 -5.03
C LEU A 49 -12.76 -4.55 -3.52
N GLU A 50 -12.48 -3.40 -2.88
CA GLU A 50 -12.44 -3.31 -1.42
C GLU A 50 -13.81 -3.57 -0.78
N LEU A 51 -14.92 -3.26 -1.48
CA LEU A 51 -16.28 -3.49 -0.97
C LEU A 51 -16.55 -4.99 -0.71
N PRO A 52 -16.47 -5.90 -1.70
CA PRO A 52 -16.70 -7.32 -1.47
C PRO A 52 -15.66 -7.94 -0.51
N LYS A 53 -14.40 -7.50 -0.58
CA LYS A 53 -13.33 -7.96 0.32
C LYS A 53 -13.67 -7.66 1.78
N GLN A 54 -14.06 -6.43 2.10
CA GLN A 54 -14.37 -6.04 3.48
C GLN A 54 -15.64 -6.71 4.02
N VAL A 55 -16.63 -6.98 3.18
CA VAL A 55 -17.82 -7.77 3.57
C VAL A 55 -17.40 -9.19 3.95
N TYR A 56 -16.57 -9.84 3.13
CA TYR A 56 -16.09 -11.20 3.39
C TYR A 56 -15.22 -11.30 4.66
N VAL A 57 -14.28 -10.37 4.83
CA VAL A 57 -13.41 -10.31 6.03
C VAL A 57 -14.26 -10.04 7.28
N THR A 58 -15.16 -9.06 7.24
CA THR A 58 -16.03 -8.75 8.38
C THR A 58 -16.96 -9.92 8.72
N TRP A 59 -17.43 -10.68 7.72
CA TRP A 59 -18.19 -11.90 7.98
C TRP A 59 -17.33 -12.95 8.69
N GLN A 60 -16.12 -13.26 8.20
CA GLN A 60 -15.24 -14.23 8.85
C GLN A 60 -14.88 -13.85 10.29
N GLU A 61 -14.57 -12.57 10.53
CA GLU A 61 -14.07 -12.11 11.84
C GLU A 61 -15.19 -11.84 12.85
N SER A 62 -16.30 -11.26 12.39
CA SER A 62 -17.34 -10.71 13.27
C SER A 62 -18.67 -11.45 13.20
N GLY A 63 -18.76 -12.48 12.37
CA GLY A 63 -19.96 -13.29 12.15
C GLY A 63 -20.95 -12.70 11.13
N PRO A 64 -21.95 -13.49 10.70
CA PRO A 64 -22.82 -13.14 9.58
C PRO A 64 -23.62 -11.84 9.79
N THR A 65 -24.08 -11.58 11.02
CA THR A 65 -24.90 -10.41 11.34
C THR A 65 -24.13 -9.11 11.18
N LYS A 66 -22.88 -9.06 11.67
CA LYS A 66 -22.00 -7.90 11.50
C LYS A 66 -21.42 -7.82 10.09
N GLY A 67 -21.16 -8.96 9.44
CA GLY A 67 -20.72 -9.03 8.05
C GLY A 67 -21.71 -8.38 7.08
N ILE A 68 -23.02 -8.57 7.29
CA ILE A 68 -24.06 -8.01 6.41
C ILE A 68 -24.37 -6.54 6.73
N LEU A 69 -24.30 -6.12 7.99
CA LEU A 69 -24.67 -4.74 8.38
C LEU A 69 -23.48 -3.77 8.39
N ILE A 70 -22.34 -4.19 8.95
CA ILE A 70 -21.15 -3.35 9.13
C ILE A 70 -20.18 -3.50 7.95
N GLY A 71 -20.10 -4.71 7.37
CA GLY A 71 -19.23 -5.01 6.24
C GLY A 71 -19.42 -4.09 5.03
N PRO A 72 -20.66 -3.81 4.57
CA PRO A 72 -20.88 -2.92 3.44
C PRO A 72 -20.49 -1.47 3.74
N LEU A 73 -20.77 -0.96 4.94
CA LEU A 73 -20.40 0.40 5.33
C LEU A 73 -18.87 0.57 5.37
N LYS A 74 -18.18 -0.39 5.99
CA LYS A 74 -16.71 -0.43 6.01
C LYS A 74 -16.14 -0.56 4.60
N GLY A 75 -16.74 -1.42 3.76
CA GLY A 75 -16.35 -1.65 2.38
C GLY A 75 -16.51 -0.41 1.49
N VAL A 76 -17.61 0.34 1.63
CA VAL A 76 -17.80 1.61 0.92
C VAL A 76 -16.77 2.64 1.36
N GLY A 77 -16.54 2.79 2.67
CA GLY A 77 -15.53 3.71 3.20
C GLY A 77 -14.13 3.40 2.66
N MET A 78 -13.72 2.13 2.73
CA MET A 78 -12.43 1.68 2.20
C MET A 78 -12.33 1.84 0.68
N THR A 79 -13.39 1.53 -0.07
CA THR A 79 -13.46 1.73 -1.53
C THR A 79 -13.23 3.19 -1.90
N VAL A 80 -13.89 4.12 -1.21
CA VAL A 80 -13.75 5.56 -1.46
C VAL A 80 -12.32 5.99 -1.17
N VAL A 81 -11.77 5.64 0.00
CA VAL A 81 -10.39 5.99 0.39
C VAL A 81 -9.38 5.44 -0.63
N ARG A 82 -9.53 4.19 -1.05
CA ARG A 82 -8.65 3.51 -2.01
C ARG A 82 -8.70 4.12 -3.40
N THR A 83 -9.90 4.48 -3.86
CA THR A 83 -10.10 5.08 -5.19
C THR A 83 -9.57 6.51 -5.19
N LEU A 84 -9.86 7.30 -4.15
CA LEU A 84 -9.35 8.66 -4.03
C LEU A 84 -7.83 8.70 -3.87
N SER A 85 -7.24 7.78 -3.12
CA SER A 85 -5.78 7.68 -3.05
C SER A 85 -5.19 7.31 -4.39
N GLY A 86 -5.82 6.39 -5.14
CA GLY A 86 -5.41 6.03 -6.50
C GLY A 86 -5.45 7.20 -7.46
N VAL A 87 -6.55 7.98 -7.44
CA VAL A 87 -6.68 9.21 -8.24
C VAL A 87 -5.62 10.23 -7.83
N GLY A 88 -5.35 10.38 -6.53
CA GLY A 88 -4.30 11.25 -6.02
C GLY A 88 -2.91 10.83 -6.49
N GLU A 89 -2.56 9.55 -6.40
CA GLU A 89 -1.28 9.02 -6.90
C GLU A 89 -1.17 9.18 -8.43
N LEU A 90 -2.25 8.96 -9.17
CA LEU A 90 -2.32 9.13 -10.62
C LEU A 90 -2.19 10.60 -11.04
N ALA A 91 -2.85 11.53 -10.33
CA ALA A 91 -2.80 12.95 -10.64
C ALA A 91 -1.46 13.58 -10.26
N THR A 92 -0.78 13.02 -9.26
CA THR A 92 0.48 13.56 -8.71
C THR A 92 1.68 12.65 -9.00
N PHE A 93 1.60 11.75 -9.98
CA PHE A 93 2.64 10.74 -10.22
C PHE A 93 4.03 11.34 -10.52
N PHE A 94 4.06 12.54 -11.10
CA PHE A 94 5.28 13.31 -11.39
C PHE A 94 5.83 14.06 -10.16
N VAL A 95 5.08 14.09 -9.05
CA VAL A 95 5.48 14.72 -7.79
C VAL A 95 6.00 13.65 -6.85
N ALA A 96 7.24 13.83 -6.36
CA ALA A 96 7.86 13.03 -5.32
C ALA A 96 7.23 13.35 -3.94
N TRP A 97 5.97 13.00 -3.77
CA TRP A 97 5.23 13.12 -2.52
C TRP A 97 4.25 11.94 -2.39
N PRO A 98 4.26 11.16 -1.29
CA PRO A 98 4.99 11.35 -0.05
C PRO A 98 6.40 10.73 -0.15
N GLY A 99 7.35 11.25 0.65
CA GLY A 99 8.74 10.76 0.64
C GLY A 99 9.34 10.67 -0.78
N PHE A 100 9.96 9.55 -1.10
CA PHE A 100 10.46 9.27 -2.46
C PHE A 100 9.52 8.33 -3.23
N PHE A 101 8.38 8.86 -3.66
CA PHE A 101 7.32 8.12 -4.38
C PHE A 101 6.66 6.98 -3.58
N GLU A 102 6.58 7.17 -2.27
CA GLU A 102 5.97 6.20 -1.35
C GLU A 102 4.46 6.05 -1.59
N PRO A 103 3.86 4.91 -1.21
CA PRO A 103 2.43 4.69 -1.35
C PRO A 103 1.61 5.56 -0.40
N TYR A 104 0.45 6.05 -0.86
CA TYR A 104 -0.50 6.77 0.00
C TYR A 104 -1.22 5.88 1.00
N LEU A 105 -1.41 4.61 0.64
CA LEU A 105 -2.07 3.61 1.48
C LEU A 105 -1.20 2.36 1.56
N GLU A 106 -1.13 1.80 2.76
CA GLU A 106 -0.59 0.48 3.01
C GLU A 106 -1.76 -0.48 3.29
N PRO A 107 -1.86 -1.62 2.59
CA PRO A 107 -1.00 -2.08 1.50
C PRO A 107 -1.20 -1.31 0.17
N PRO A 108 -0.18 -1.26 -0.71
CA PRO A 108 -0.24 -0.48 -1.96
C PRO A 108 -1.27 -0.97 -2.98
N TYR A 109 -1.66 -2.26 -2.94
CA TYR A 109 -2.60 -2.87 -3.87
C TYR A 109 -3.73 -3.62 -3.14
N VAL A 110 -4.91 -3.78 -3.80
CA VAL A 110 -6.13 -4.28 -3.14
C VAL A 110 -5.99 -5.75 -2.76
N TRP A 111 -5.29 -6.48 -3.62
CA TRP A 111 -5.02 -7.92 -3.51
C TRP A 111 -3.86 -8.25 -2.59
N GLN A 112 -3.15 -7.26 -2.05
CA GLN A 112 -2.15 -7.52 -1.03
C GLN A 112 -2.83 -7.70 0.32
N LYS A 113 -2.23 -8.58 1.13
CA LYS A 113 -2.69 -8.84 2.49
C LYS A 113 -2.32 -7.66 3.39
N GLU A 114 -3.26 -7.23 4.21
CA GLU A 114 -3.01 -6.31 5.33
C GLU A 114 -2.15 -6.96 6.43
#